data_AF-A0A9C9NXE7-F1
#
_entry.id   AF-A0A9C9NXE7-F1
#
_cell.length_a   1.000
_cell.length_b   1.000
_cell.length_c   1.000
_cell.angle_alpha   90.00
_cell.angle_beta   90.00
_cell.angle_gamma   90.00
#
_symmetry.space_group_name_H-M   'P 1'
#
loop_
_entity.id
_entity.type
_entity.pdbx_description
1 polymer ?
#
loop_
_entity_poly.entity_id
_entity_poly.type
_entity_poly.pdbx_seq_one_letter_code
_entity_poly.pdbx_strand_id
1 'polypeptide(L)' 'MIKEAIETVVNGRSLTFEQAAAVMEEIMSGEATPAQFSAFVTALRI' A
#
# COMPACT_ATOMS: atom_id res chain seq x y z
N MET A 1 6.47 -1.60 -4.84
CA MET A 1 6.32 -0.59 -3.78
C MET A 1 5.24 -0.95 -2.78
N ILE A 2 4.15 -1.62 -3.22
CA ILE A 2 3.04 -1.96 -2.33
C ILE A 2 3.44 -2.85 -1.15
N LYS A 3 4.44 -3.74 -1.32
CA LYS A 3 4.89 -4.62 -0.23
C LYS A 3 5.57 -3.82 0.90
N GLU A 4 6.46 -2.91 0.55
CA GLU A 4 7.16 -2.02 1.49
C GLU A 4 6.17 -1.07 2.19
N ALA A 5 5.16 -0.62 1.44
CA ALA A 5 4.09 0.22 1.97
C ALA A 5 3.23 -0.53 3.01
N ILE A 6 2.85 -1.78 2.74
CA ILE A 6 2.15 -2.64 3.70
C ILE A 6 2.98 -2.77 4.99
N GLU A 7 4.27 -3.10 4.87
CA GLU A 7 5.15 -3.23 6.03
C GLU A 7 5.23 -1.92 6.84
N THR A 8 5.32 -0.78 6.17
CA THR A 8 5.38 0.54 6.82
C THR A 8 4.10 0.82 7.62
N VAL A 9 2.94 0.64 6.99
CA VAL A 9 1.64 0.94 7.60
C VAL A 9 1.33 -0.04 8.73
N VAL A 10 1.62 -1.34 8.58
CA VAL A 10 1.44 -2.34 9.64
C VAL A 10 2.30 -2.05 10.87
N ASN A 11 3.46 -1.41 10.68
CA ASN A 11 4.29 -0.93 11.78
C ASN A 11 3.83 0.40 12.40
N GLY A 12 2.61 0.85 12.09
CA GLY A 12 2.03 2.10 12.62
C GLY A 12 2.67 3.37 12.07
N ARG A 13 3.41 3.29 10.96
CA ARG A 13 4.05 4.44 10.32
C ARG A 13 3.22 4.90 9.12
N SER A 14 3.04 6.21 9.01
CA SER A 14 2.37 6.82 7.86
C SER A 14 3.28 6.86 6.64
N LEU A 15 2.68 6.74 5.46
CA LEU A 15 3.34 6.99 4.18
C LEU A 15 3.37 8.49 3.88
N THR A 16 4.38 8.96 3.15
CA THR A 16 4.33 10.28 2.52
C THR A 16 3.31 10.28 1.38
N PHE A 17 2.96 11.47 0.91
CA PHE A 17 2.08 11.62 -0.25
C PHE A 17 2.66 10.92 -1.49
N GLU A 18 3.96 11.09 -1.77
CA GLU A 18 4.60 10.46 -2.93
C GLU A 18 4.59 8.94 -2.83
N GLN A 19 4.82 8.39 -1.65
CA GLN A 19 4.75 6.95 -1.41
C GLN A 19 3.35 6.40 -1.61
N ALA A 20 2.33 7.09 -1.07
CA ALA A 20 0.94 6.70 -1.25
C ALA A 20 0.51 6.78 -2.72
N ALA A 21 0.93 7.83 -3.44
CA ALA A 21 0.66 7.99 -4.87
C ALA A 21 1.27 6.86 -5.71
N ALA A 22 2.54 6.51 -5.45
CA ALA A 22 3.22 5.42 -6.15
C ALA A 22 2.54 4.06 -5.92
N VAL A 23 2.07 3.79 -4.70
CA VAL A 23 1.32 2.55 -4.40
C VAL A 23 -0.02 2.53 -5.14
N MET A 24 -0.72 3.68 -5.20
CA MET A 24 -1.96 3.78 -5.97
C MET A 24 -1.73 3.61 -7.47
N GLU A 25 -0.61 4.08 -8.01
CA GLU A 25 -0.23 3.84 -9.40
C GLU A 25 -0.05 2.35 -9.70
N GLU A 26 0.68 1.60 -8.86
CA GLU A 26 0.82 0.14 -8.99
C GLU A 26 -0.53 -0.60 -8.90
N ILE A 27 -1.46 -0.10 -8.08
CA ILE A 27 -2.81 -0.68 -7.96
C ILE A 27 -3.62 -0.42 -9.24
N MET A 28 -3.61 0.82 -9.73
CA MET A 28 -4.39 1.22 -10.90
C MET A 28 -3.81 0.67 -12.21
N SER A 29 -2.51 0.41 -12.28
CA SER A 29 -1.86 -0.26 -13.42
C SER A 29 -2.10 -1.77 -13.45
N GLY A 30 -2.64 -2.35 -12.38
CA GLY A 30 -2.90 -3.79 -12.26
C GLY A 30 -1.65 -4.62 -11.89
N GLU A 31 -0.56 -3.97 -11.47
CA GLU A 31 0.65 -4.63 -11.01
C GLU A 31 0.50 -5.23 -9.61
N ALA A 32 -0.36 -4.65 -8.78
CA ALA A 32 -0.70 -5.19 -7.47
C ALA A 32 -1.66 -6.39 -7.59
N THR A 33 -1.29 -7.51 -6.97
CA THR A 33 -2.21 -8.66 -6.85
C THR A 33 -3.41 -8.31 -5.95
N PRO A 34 -4.57 -8.98 -6.12
CA PRO A 34 -5.72 -8.78 -5.24
C PRO A 34 -5.38 -8.96 -3.76
N ALA A 35 -4.50 -9.91 -3.43
CA ALA A 35 -4.05 -10.14 -2.05
C ALA A 35 -3.23 -8.96 -1.49
N GLN A 36 -2.34 -8.36 -2.29
CA GLN A 36 -1.59 -7.17 -1.87
C GLN A 36 -2.50 -5.97 -1.69
N PHE A 37 -3.46 -5.75 -2.59
CA PHE A 37 -4.46 -4.69 -2.43
C PHE A 37 -5.26 -4.85 -1.14
N SER A 38 -5.81 -6.04 -0.88
CA SER A 38 -6.56 -6.32 0.36
C SER A 38 -5.71 -6.12 1.60
N ALA A 39 -4.45 -6.56 1.60
CA ALA A 39 -3.53 -6.36 2.71
C ALA A 39 -3.26 -4.87 2.97
N PHE A 40 -3.04 -4.09 1.90
CA PHE A 40 -2.78 -2.66 2.00
C PHE A 40 -3.98 -1.88 2.56
N VAL A 41 -5.19 -2.12 2.05
CA VAL A 41 -6.41 -1.46 2.54
C VAL A 41 -6.73 -1.86 3.98
N THR A 42 -6.48 -3.13 4.34
CA THR A 42 -6.65 -3.59 5.73
C THR A 42 -5.66 -2.90 6.66
N ALA A 43 -4.38 -2.81 6.26
CA ALA A 43 -3.36 -2.12 7.04
C ALA A 43 -3.70 -0.64 7.28
N LEU A 44 -4.23 0.07 6.28
CA LEU A 44 -4.64 1.48 6.40
C LEU A 44 -5.83 1.71 7.34
N ARG A 45 -6.63 0.67 7.61
CA ARG A 45 -7.83 0.78 8.45
C ARG A 45 -7.54 0.62 9.95
N ILE A 46 -6.47 -0.09 10.29
CA ILE A 46 -6.08 -0.43 11.66
C ILE A 46 -5.27 0.72 12.25
#